data_AF-A0A9E4F0E1-F1
#
_entry.id   AF-A0A9E4F0E1-F1
#
_cell.length_a   1.000
_cell.length_b   1.000
_cell.length_c   1.000
_cell.angle_alpha   90.00
_cell.angle_beta   90.00
_cell.angle_gamma   90.00
#
_symmetry.space_group_name_H-M   'P 1'
#
loop_
_entity.id
_entity.type
_entity.pdbx_description
1 polymer ?
#
loop_
_entity_poly.entity_id
_entity_poly.type
_entity_poly.pdbx_seq_one_letter_code
_entity_poly.pdbx_strand_id
1 'polypeptide(L)'
;MTVLIRSLHFALLVSWLALTLGVWWAATNSFDTFDAQKNPVASKLFEPDSTTKIKGRMAAREVNARIFEAWNRLQIVFCLLLFYLIWRAGRMSVASLVLAGCLLLIVGAHVFWFSPKIEALGRILTSAEASAGAPALKDEFGRYHGAYVISDVLKACILTAAIWISPWRRTAQGEPSRG
;
A
#
# COMPACT_ATOMS: atom_id res chain seq x y z
N MET A 1 -8.86 -18.71 24.72
CA MET A 1 -9.40 -17.92 23.59
C MET A 1 -8.67 -16.58 23.39
N THR A 2 -8.37 -15.84 24.45
CA THR A 2 -7.65 -14.55 24.41
C THR A 2 -6.24 -14.60 23.82
N VAL A 3 -5.49 -15.68 24.03
CA VAL A 3 -4.13 -15.84 23.44
C VAL A 3 -4.20 -15.93 21.91
N LEU A 4 -5.08 -16.78 21.37
CA LEU A 4 -5.26 -16.95 19.92
C LEU A 4 -5.65 -15.64 19.23
N ILE A 5 -6.63 -14.91 19.78
CA ILE A 5 -7.06 -13.61 19.22
C ILE A 5 -5.91 -12.62 19.19
N ARG A 6 -5.08 -12.60 20.24
CA ARG A 6 -3.88 -11.75 20.27
C ARG A 6 -2.86 -12.18 19.22
N SER A 7 -2.63 -13.48 19.01
CA SER A 7 -1.74 -13.99 17.95
C SER A 7 -2.21 -13.54 16.58
N LEU A 8 -3.51 -13.73 16.30
CA LEU A 8 -4.13 -13.37 15.03
C LEU A 8 -4.06 -11.87 14.78
N HIS A 9 -4.30 -11.05 15.80
CA HIS A 9 -4.17 -9.60 15.69
C HIS A 9 -2.74 -9.18 15.34
N PHE A 10 -1.74 -9.74 16.03
CA PHE A 10 -0.35 -9.47 15.73
C PHE A 10 0.05 -9.92 14.31
N ALA A 11 -0.33 -11.14 13.92
CA ALA A 11 -0.09 -11.67 12.59
C ALA A 11 -0.73 -10.79 11.52
N LEU A 12 -1.96 -10.33 11.72
CA LEU A 12 -2.66 -9.42 10.83
C LEU A 12 -1.88 -8.12 10.59
N LEU A 13 -1.43 -7.47 11.66
CA LEU A 13 -0.67 -6.21 11.57
C LEU A 13 0.66 -6.41 10.83
N VAL A 14 1.39 -7.48 11.16
CA VAL A 14 2.68 -7.80 10.52
C VAL A 14 2.49 -8.13 9.04
N SER A 15 1.51 -8.96 8.69
CA SER A 15 1.19 -9.29 7.30
C SER A 15 0.77 -8.05 6.51
N TRP A 16 -0.02 -7.16 7.12
CA TRP A 16 -0.43 -5.92 6.48
C TRP A 16 0.78 -5.01 6.20
N LEU A 17 1.67 -4.83 7.18
CA LEU A 17 2.89 -4.06 6.98
C LEU A 17 3.79 -4.69 5.90
N ALA A 18 4.02 -6.00 5.95
CA ALA A 18 4.85 -6.71 4.99
C ALA A 18 4.31 -6.57 3.55
N LEU A 19 2.99 -6.70 3.36
CA LEU A 19 2.38 -6.52 2.04
C LEU A 19 2.42 -5.06 1.58
N THR A 20 2.31 -4.08 2.49
CA THR A 20 2.51 -2.67 2.16
C THR A 20 3.90 -2.45 1.55
N LEU A 21 4.93 -2.96 2.21
CA LEU A 21 6.31 -2.89 1.72
C LEU A 21 6.50 -3.65 0.40
N GLY A 22 5.88 -4.83 0.27
CA GLY A 22 5.89 -5.61 -0.97
C GLY A 22 5.26 -4.86 -2.15
N VAL A 23 4.15 -4.16 -1.93
CA VAL A 23 3.51 -3.31 -2.95
C VAL A 23 4.41 -2.13 -3.32
N TRP A 24 5.07 -1.47 -2.37
CA TRP A 24 6.02 -0.39 -2.67
C TRP A 24 7.18 -0.88 -3.54
N TRP A 25 7.73 -2.04 -3.18
CA TRP A 25 8.79 -2.67 -3.95
C TRP A 25 8.31 -3.01 -5.37
N ALA A 26 7.14 -3.65 -5.50
CA ALA A 26 6.59 -4.04 -6.80
C ALA A 26 6.27 -2.81 -7.69
N ALA A 27 5.67 -1.77 -7.11
CA ALA A 27 5.35 -0.54 -7.81
C ALA A 27 6.61 0.17 -8.33
N THR A 28 7.69 0.18 -7.54
CA THR A 28 8.98 0.78 -7.95
C THR A 28 9.66 -0.03 -9.05
N ASN A 29 9.73 -1.35 -8.90
CA ASN A 29 10.45 -2.22 -9.85
C ASN A 29 9.70 -2.48 -11.16
N SER A 30 8.38 -2.28 -11.20
CA SER A 30 7.59 -2.44 -12.42
C SER A 30 8.10 -1.57 -13.57
N PHE A 31 8.45 -0.30 -13.30
CA PHE A 31 8.96 0.61 -14.32
C PHE A 31 10.35 0.23 -14.79
N ASP A 32 11.23 -0.20 -13.88
CA ASP A 32 12.57 -0.68 -14.23
C ASP A 32 12.52 -1.97 -15.04
N THR A 33 11.53 -2.83 -14.79
CA THR A 33 11.34 -4.10 -15.53
C THR A 33 11.06 -3.86 -17.01
N PHE A 34 10.27 -2.85 -17.35
CA PHE A 34 9.90 -2.51 -18.74
C PHE A 34 10.78 -1.43 -19.37
N ASP A 35 11.80 -0.95 -18.67
CA ASP A 35 12.76 0.02 -19.20
C ASP A 35 13.89 -0.70 -19.94
N ALA A 36 13.88 -0.62 -21.28
CA ALA A 36 14.91 -1.19 -22.15
C ALA A 36 16.32 -0.63 -21.87
N GLN A 37 16.46 0.52 -21.19
CA GLN A 37 17.75 1.06 -20.80
C GLN A 37 18.29 0.42 -19.50
N LYS A 38 17.42 -0.14 -18.66
CA LYS A 38 17.77 -0.71 -17.35
C LYS A 38 17.71 -2.23 -17.31
N ASN A 39 16.89 -2.85 -18.17
CA ASN A 39 16.67 -4.30 -18.19
C ASN A 39 17.17 -4.94 -19.51
N PRO A 40 18.22 -5.80 -19.48
CA PRO A 40 18.74 -6.49 -20.66
C PRO A 40 17.77 -7.47 -21.33
N VAL A 41 16.75 -7.92 -20.61
CA VAL A 41 15.67 -8.75 -21.19
C VAL A 41 14.68 -7.87 -21.94
N ALA A 42 14.35 -6.70 -21.38
CA ALA A 42 13.50 -5.72 -22.05
C ALA A 42 14.17 -5.22 -23.33
N SER A 43 15.46 -4.89 -23.31
CA SER A 43 16.19 -4.42 -24.51
C SER A 43 16.22 -5.41 -25.68
N LYS A 44 16.02 -6.71 -25.43
CA LYS A 44 15.90 -7.74 -26.47
C LYS A 44 14.49 -7.86 -27.05
N LEU A 45 13.48 -7.44 -26.30
CA LEU A 45 12.06 -7.48 -26.70
C LEU A 45 11.59 -6.16 -27.31
N PHE A 46 12.37 -5.10 -27.12
CA PHE A 46 12.00 -3.72 -27.35
C PHE A 46 13.19 -2.97 -27.96
N GLU A 47 13.10 -2.59 -29.24
CA GLU A 47 14.07 -1.63 -29.81
C GLU A 47 13.96 -0.31 -29.03
N PRO A 48 15.09 0.35 -28.69
CA PRO A 48 15.09 1.57 -27.89
C PRO A 48 14.65 2.81 -28.69
N ASP A 49 13.49 2.74 -29.35
CA ASP A 49 12.82 3.87 -29.98
C ASP A 49 11.79 4.53 -29.04
N SER A 50 11.30 5.71 -29.41
CA SER A 50 10.34 6.47 -28.60
C SER A 50 9.00 5.75 -28.43
N THR A 51 8.54 5.05 -29.47
CA THR A 51 7.30 4.26 -29.48
C THR A 51 7.32 3.14 -28.45
N THR A 52 8.47 2.49 -28.32
CA THR A 52 8.64 1.33 -27.46
C THR A 52 8.78 1.72 -25.99
N LYS A 53 9.41 2.86 -25.70
CA LYS A 53 9.38 3.46 -24.35
C LYS A 53 7.96 3.79 -23.88
N ILE A 54 7.10 4.24 -24.79
CA ILE A 54 5.68 4.52 -24.48
C ILE A 54 4.95 3.21 -24.19
N LYS A 55 5.13 2.16 -25.01
CA LYS A 55 4.53 0.84 -24.79
C LYS A 55 4.96 0.21 -23.46
N GLY A 56 6.25 0.27 -23.11
CA GLY A 56 6.77 -0.22 -21.83
C GLY A 56 6.17 0.53 -20.63
N ARG A 57 6.05 1.86 -20.72
CA ARG A 57 5.38 2.68 -19.69
C ARG A 57 3.89 2.35 -19.56
N MET A 58 3.19 2.11 -20.68
CA MET A 58 1.79 1.67 -20.66
C MET A 58 1.65 0.31 -19.97
N ALA A 59 2.52 -0.65 -20.27
CA ALA A 59 2.53 -1.97 -19.64
C ALA A 59 2.81 -1.90 -18.14
N ALA A 60 3.87 -1.18 -17.72
CA ALA A 60 4.20 -0.98 -16.31
C ALA A 60 3.03 -0.34 -15.55
N ARG A 61 2.38 0.64 -16.18
CA ARG A 61 1.23 1.33 -15.61
C ARG A 61 0.02 0.43 -15.42
N GLU A 62 -0.30 -0.42 -16.40
CA GLU A 62 -1.40 -1.38 -16.27
C GLU A 62 -1.13 -2.43 -15.18
N VAL A 63 0.11 -2.92 -15.10
CA VAL A 63 0.53 -3.81 -14.00
C VAL A 63 0.36 -3.14 -12.65
N ASN A 64 0.82 -1.88 -12.51
CA ASN A 64 0.65 -1.13 -11.27
C ASN A 64 -0.81 -0.88 -10.94
N ALA A 65 -1.65 -0.51 -11.92
CA ALA A 65 -3.07 -0.31 -11.70
C ALA A 65 -3.73 -1.56 -11.10
N ARG A 66 -3.43 -2.75 -11.63
CA ARG A 66 -3.93 -4.02 -11.09
C ARG A 66 -3.40 -4.34 -9.70
N ILE A 67 -2.11 -4.08 -9.44
CA ILE A 67 -1.51 -4.25 -8.11
C ILE A 67 -2.22 -3.36 -7.10
N PHE A 68 -2.40 -2.06 -7.41
CA PHE A 68 -3.06 -1.11 -6.52
C PHE A 68 -4.54 -1.43 -6.33
N GLU A 69 -5.25 -1.87 -7.37
CA GLU A 69 -6.65 -2.31 -7.25
C GLU A 69 -6.78 -3.51 -6.30
N ALA A 70 -5.99 -4.56 -6.52
CA ALA A 70 -5.99 -5.74 -5.66
C ALA A 70 -5.59 -5.37 -4.22
N TRP A 71 -4.57 -4.52 -4.09
CA TRP A 71 -4.10 -4.03 -2.80
C TRP A 71 -5.21 -3.27 -2.05
N ASN A 72 -5.87 -2.31 -2.69
CA ASN A 72 -6.94 -1.54 -2.08
C ASN A 72 -8.10 -2.41 -1.58
N ARG A 73 -8.51 -3.42 -2.37
CA ARG A 73 -9.52 -4.40 -1.94
C ARG A 73 -9.04 -5.18 -0.70
N LEU A 74 -7.78 -5.63 -0.70
CA LEU A 74 -7.21 -6.37 0.42
C LEU A 74 -7.08 -5.52 1.69
N GLN A 75 -6.77 -4.24 1.57
CA GLN A 75 -6.70 -3.32 2.71
C GLN A 75 -8.06 -3.18 3.42
N ILE A 76 -9.16 -3.14 2.68
CA ILE A 76 -10.51 -3.14 3.26
C ILE A 76 -10.75 -4.42 4.06
N VAL A 77 -10.35 -5.57 3.52
CA VAL A 77 -10.43 -6.86 4.24
C VAL A 77 -9.63 -6.80 5.54
N PHE A 78 -8.41 -6.25 5.52
CA PHE A 78 -7.61 -6.07 6.73
C PHE A 78 -8.25 -5.14 7.76
N CYS A 79 -8.86 -4.03 7.34
CA CYS A 79 -9.65 -3.17 8.23
C CYS A 79 -10.77 -3.96 8.91
N LEU A 80 -11.57 -4.69 8.12
CA LEU A 80 -12.70 -5.47 8.63
C LEU A 80 -12.26 -6.55 9.61
N LEU A 81 -11.19 -7.29 9.28
CA LEU A 81 -10.62 -8.30 10.16
C LEU A 81 -10.09 -7.67 11.45
N LEU A 82 -9.44 -6.51 11.38
CA LEU A 82 -8.94 -5.81 12.55
C LEU A 82 -10.10 -5.42 13.50
N PHE A 83 -11.17 -4.83 12.96
CA PHE A 83 -12.37 -4.52 13.75
C PHE A 83 -13.00 -5.78 14.35
N TYR A 84 -13.13 -6.84 13.56
CA TYR A 84 -13.66 -8.12 14.03
C TYR A 84 -12.85 -8.69 15.19
N LEU A 85 -11.52 -8.69 15.10
CA LEU A 85 -10.63 -9.20 16.16
C LEU A 85 -10.69 -8.33 17.43
N ILE A 86 -10.74 -7.00 17.29
CA ILE A 86 -10.90 -6.08 18.42
C ILE A 86 -12.24 -6.33 19.12
N TRP A 87 -13.33 -6.50 18.35
CA TRP A 87 -14.65 -6.83 18.89
C TRP A 87 -14.65 -8.18 19.61
N ARG A 88 -14.06 -9.21 19.01
CA ARG A 88 -14.00 -10.57 19.61
C ARG A 88 -13.10 -10.67 20.83
N ALA A 89 -12.15 -9.76 21.00
CA ALA A 89 -11.33 -9.69 22.21
C ALA A 89 -12.14 -9.28 23.45
N GLY A 90 -13.36 -8.75 23.30
CA GLY A 90 -14.28 -8.42 24.41
C GLY A 90 -13.84 -7.23 25.28
N ARG A 91 -12.72 -6.59 24.95
CA ARG A 91 -12.18 -5.40 25.63
C ARG A 91 -11.70 -4.40 24.59
N MET A 92 -12.62 -3.54 24.14
CA MET A 92 -12.30 -2.46 23.21
C MET A 92 -11.67 -1.31 23.99
N SER A 93 -10.34 -1.22 23.97
CA SER A 93 -9.69 0.00 24.47
C SER A 93 -9.95 1.15 23.50
N VAL A 94 -10.10 2.37 24.01
CA VAL A 94 -10.22 3.57 23.17
C VAL A 94 -9.06 3.67 22.19
N ALA A 95 -7.84 3.33 22.62
CA ALA A 95 -6.66 3.31 21.75
C ALA A 95 -6.79 2.34 20.57
N SER A 96 -7.33 1.14 20.79
CA SER A 96 -7.54 0.15 19.71
C SER A 96 -8.60 0.62 18.71
N LEU A 97 -9.66 1.26 19.19
CA LEU A 97 -10.70 1.85 18.35
C LEU A 97 -10.18 3.01 17.51
N VAL A 98 -9.41 3.92 18.12
CA VAL A 98 -8.76 5.04 17.44
C VAL A 98 -7.81 4.53 16.36
N LEU A 99 -6.97 3.54 16.68
CA LEU A 99 -6.07 2.89 15.72
C LEU A 99 -6.83 2.35 14.50
N ALA A 100 -7.85 1.51 14.74
CA ALA A 100 -8.64 0.91 13.68
C ALA A 100 -9.40 1.96 12.85
N GLY A 101 -9.92 3.00 13.50
CA GLY A 101 -10.55 4.15 12.85
C GLY A 101 -9.59 4.93 11.96
N CYS A 102 -8.39 5.26 12.44
CA CYS A 102 -7.37 5.94 11.64
C CYS A 102 -6.96 5.12 10.41
N LEU A 103 -6.73 3.82 10.58
CA LEU A 103 -6.41 2.93 9.46
C LEU A 103 -7.56 2.86 8.45
N LEU A 104 -8.80 2.73 8.93
CA LEU A 104 -9.98 2.72 8.05
C LEU A 104 -10.13 4.03 7.27
N LEU A 105 -9.90 5.18 7.90
CA LEU A 105 -9.97 6.48 7.22
C LEU A 105 -8.91 6.60 6.13
N ILE A 106 -7.66 6.20 6.41
CA ILE A 106 -6.58 6.21 5.41
C ILE A 106 -6.92 5.28 4.24
N VAL A 107 -7.32 4.04 4.52
CA VAL A 107 -7.68 3.06 3.50
C VAL A 107 -8.90 3.51 2.70
N GLY A 108 -9.90 4.10 3.36
CA GLY A 108 -11.06 4.68 2.69
C GLY A 108 -10.66 5.79 1.72
N ALA A 109 -9.77 6.69 2.13
CA ALA A 109 -9.23 7.72 1.24
C ALA A 109 -8.47 7.12 0.05
N HIS A 110 -7.68 6.05 0.25
CA HIS A 110 -6.98 5.34 -0.82
C HIS A 110 -7.96 4.76 -1.85
N VAL A 111 -8.93 3.99 -1.38
CA VAL A 111 -9.86 3.23 -2.22
C VAL A 111 -10.82 4.15 -2.97
N PHE A 112 -11.41 5.14 -2.28
CA PHE A 112 -12.52 5.92 -2.84
C PHE A 112 -12.11 7.25 -3.47
N TRP A 113 -10.94 7.81 -3.11
CA TRP A 113 -10.49 9.11 -3.62
C TRP A 113 -9.18 9.02 -4.39
N PHE A 114 -8.11 8.60 -3.74
CA PHE A 114 -6.77 8.76 -4.31
C PHE A 114 -6.52 7.82 -5.48
N SER A 115 -6.72 6.51 -5.32
CA SER A 115 -6.41 5.56 -6.40
C SER A 115 -7.24 5.78 -7.66
N PRO A 116 -8.57 5.98 -7.60
CA PRO A 116 -9.36 6.27 -8.81
C PRO A 116 -8.89 7.53 -9.55
N LYS A 117 -8.52 8.59 -8.80
CA LYS A 117 -8.02 9.85 -9.38
C LYS A 117 -6.63 9.68 -10.00
N ILE A 118 -5.71 9.03 -9.31
CA ILE A 118 -4.36 8.74 -9.81
C ILE A 118 -4.44 7.92 -11.10
N GLU A 119 -5.28 6.89 -11.13
CA GLU A 119 -5.44 6.02 -12.29
C GLU A 119 -6.03 6.76 -13.49
N ALA A 120 -7.07 7.57 -13.27
CA ALA A 120 -7.70 8.39 -14.30
C ALA A 120 -6.74 9.44 -14.87
N LEU A 121 -6.06 10.21 -14.02
CA LEU A 121 -5.07 11.20 -14.44
C LEU A 121 -3.89 10.54 -15.15
N GLY A 122 -3.44 9.37 -14.66
CA GLY A 122 -2.43 8.56 -15.32
C GLY A 122 -2.84 8.12 -16.73
N ARG A 123 -4.11 7.75 -16.95
CA ARG A 123 -4.64 7.42 -18.30
C ARG A 123 -4.47 8.58 -19.25
N ILE A 124 -4.91 9.75 -18.81
CA ILE A 124 -4.88 10.96 -19.62
C ILE A 124 -3.42 11.33 -19.93
N LEU A 125 -2.54 11.35 -18.93
CA LEU A 125 -1.12 11.70 -19.09
C LEU A 125 -0.34 10.73 -20.00
N THR A 126 -0.77 9.47 -20.12
CA THR A 126 -0.11 8.50 -20.99
C THR A 126 -0.50 8.68 -22.48
N SER A 127 -1.55 9.44 -22.77
CA SER A 127 -1.88 9.81 -24.15
C SER A 127 -0.83 10.78 -24.71
N ALA A 128 -0.37 10.53 -25.93
CA ALA A 128 0.73 11.28 -26.56
C ALA A 128 0.44 12.79 -26.67
N GLU A 129 -0.83 13.16 -26.85
CA GLU A 129 -1.29 14.54 -26.95
C GLU A 129 -1.25 15.28 -25.59
N ALA A 130 -1.56 14.60 -24.48
CA ALA A 130 -1.51 15.21 -23.14
C ALA A 130 -0.09 15.41 -22.61
N SER A 131 0.84 14.54 -23.00
CA SER A 131 2.24 14.55 -22.53
C SER A 131 3.00 15.83 -22.88
N ALA A 132 2.71 16.40 -24.05
CA ALA A 132 3.39 17.56 -24.63
C ALA A 132 2.80 18.92 -24.20
N GLY A 133 1.57 18.96 -23.66
CA GLY A 133 0.83 20.23 -23.49
C GLY A 133 0.17 20.49 -22.13
N ALA A 134 0.24 19.59 -21.13
CA ALA A 134 -0.57 19.72 -19.92
C ALA A 134 0.20 19.76 -18.58
N PRO A 135 0.91 20.87 -18.25
CA PRO A 135 1.53 21.07 -16.93
C PRO A 135 0.55 20.90 -15.76
N ALA A 136 -0.66 21.46 -15.88
CA ALA A 136 -1.68 21.39 -14.84
C ALA A 136 -2.11 19.95 -14.49
N LEU A 137 -2.18 19.06 -15.48
CA LEU A 137 -2.53 17.65 -15.25
C LEU A 137 -1.40 16.89 -14.54
N LYS A 138 -0.13 17.23 -14.85
CA LYS A 138 1.04 16.65 -14.17
C LYS A 138 1.08 17.10 -12.71
N ASP A 139 0.78 18.37 -12.44
CA ASP A 139 0.72 18.91 -11.08
C ASP A 139 -0.44 18.31 -10.28
N GLU A 140 -1.61 18.13 -10.90
CA GLU A 140 -2.73 17.44 -10.27
C GLU A 140 -2.42 15.98 -9.95
N PHE A 141 -1.85 15.24 -10.90
CA PHE A 141 -1.39 13.87 -10.67
C PHE A 141 -0.37 13.82 -9.52
N GLY A 142 0.61 14.72 -9.52
CA GLY A 142 1.64 14.80 -8.48
C GLY A 142 1.07 15.05 -7.09
N ARG A 143 0.05 15.91 -6.96
CA ARG A 143 -0.62 16.17 -5.67
C ARG A 143 -1.36 14.94 -5.16
N TYR A 144 -2.16 14.29 -6.00
CA TYR A 144 -2.89 13.08 -5.59
C TYR A 144 -1.94 11.93 -5.26
N HIS A 145 -0.92 11.71 -6.10
CA HIS A 145 0.10 10.69 -5.87
C HIS A 145 0.90 10.97 -4.60
N GLY A 146 1.32 12.23 -4.38
CA GLY A 146 2.03 12.64 -3.16
C GLY A 146 1.19 12.44 -1.91
N ALA A 147 -0.09 12.85 -1.92
CA ALA A 147 -1.01 12.63 -0.80
C ALA A 147 -1.23 11.14 -0.51
N TYR A 148 -1.35 10.31 -1.57
CA TYR A 148 -1.40 8.87 -1.43
C TYR A 148 -0.15 8.33 -0.74
N VAL A 149 1.05 8.66 -1.24
CA VAL A 149 2.31 8.17 -0.68
C VAL A 149 2.49 8.60 0.78
N ILE A 150 2.25 9.88 1.10
CA ILE A 150 2.38 10.40 2.47
C ILE A 150 1.42 9.66 3.42
N SER A 151 0.16 9.47 3.01
CA SER A 151 -0.82 8.75 3.83
C SER A 151 -0.48 7.26 3.97
N ASP A 152 0.11 6.65 2.93
CA ASP A 152 0.56 5.25 2.98
C ASP A 152 1.78 5.06 3.89
N VAL A 153 2.71 6.01 3.91
CA VAL A 153 3.82 6.06 4.86
C VAL A 153 3.31 6.24 6.28
N LEU A 154 2.37 7.17 6.50
CA LEU A 154 1.75 7.37 7.80
C LEU A 154 1.08 6.08 8.31
N LYS A 155 0.34 5.38 7.44
CA LYS A 155 -0.25 4.06 7.74
C LYS A 155 0.81 3.04 8.15
N ALA A 156 1.93 2.97 7.42
CA ALA A 156 3.03 2.06 7.77
C ALA A 156 3.64 2.38 9.15
N CYS A 157 3.81 3.67 9.48
CA CYS A 157 4.25 4.10 10.82
C CYS A 157 3.26 3.70 11.92
N ILE A 158 1.96 3.88 11.66
CA ILE A 158 0.89 3.48 12.59
C ILE A 158 0.91 1.96 12.82
N LEU A 159 1.00 1.16 11.76
CA LEU A 159 1.10 -0.31 11.86
C LEU A 159 2.35 -0.72 12.65
N THR A 160 3.49 -0.10 12.36
CA THR A 160 4.76 -0.36 13.07
C THR A 160 4.64 -0.03 14.55
N ALA A 161 4.06 1.13 14.90
CA ALA A 161 3.83 1.51 16.28
C ALA A 161 2.90 0.52 16.98
N ALA A 162 1.80 0.10 16.34
CA ALA A 162 0.87 -0.88 16.87
C ALA A 162 1.52 -2.26 17.12
N ILE A 163 2.39 -2.71 16.21
CA ILE A 163 3.20 -3.93 16.37
C ILE A 163 4.16 -3.79 17.56
N TRP A 164 4.84 -2.64 17.68
CA TRP A 164 5.85 -2.41 18.71
C TRP A 164 5.27 -2.38 20.13
N ILE A 165 4.12 -1.71 20.31
CA ILE A 165 3.44 -1.62 21.61
C ILE A 165 2.62 -2.87 21.96
N SER A 166 2.45 -3.79 21.00
CA SER A 166 1.65 -4.99 21.21
C SER A 166 2.28 -5.84 22.33
N PRO A 167 1.51 -6.24 23.36
CA PRO A 167 2.03 -6.92 24.54
C PRO A 167 2.65 -8.30 24.29
N TRP A 168 2.65 -8.81 23.06
CA TRP A 168 3.36 -10.04 22.66
C TRP A 168 4.87 -10.02 22.98
N ARG A 169 5.49 -8.85 23.08
CA ARG A 169 6.90 -8.73 23.51
C ARG A 169 7.15 -9.24 24.94
N ARG A 170 6.14 -9.20 25.83
CA ARG A 170 6.31 -9.57 27.24
C ARG A 170 6.32 -11.08 27.49
N THR A 171 5.70 -11.88 26.63
CA THR A 171 5.70 -13.35 26.78
C THR A 171 6.99 -14.02 26.30
N ALA A 172 7.81 -13.34 25.50
CA ALA A 172 9.11 -13.86 25.04
C ALA A 172 10.25 -13.59 26.04
N GLN A 173 10.07 -12.63 26.95
CA GLN A 173 10.95 -12.40 28.09
C GLN A 173 10.39 -13.20 29.26
N GLY A 174 10.83 -14.45 29.43
CA GLY A 174 10.40 -15.28 30.55
C GLY A 174 10.64 -14.54 31.87
N GLU A 175 9.59 -13.97 32.46
CA GLU A 175 9.67 -13.47 33.82
C GLU A 175 9.86 -14.69 34.73
N PRO A 176 10.96 -14.77 35.50
CA PRO A 176 11.15 -15.83 36.47
C PRO A 176 10.02 -15.73 37.49
N SER A 177 9.31 -16.85 37.68
CA SER A 177 8.33 -17.03 38.75
C SER A 177 8.98 -16.67 40.08
N ARG A 178 8.69 -15.48 40.61
CA ARG A 178 9.03 -15.14 41.99
C ARG A 178 8.02 -15.87 42.87
N GLY A 179 8.49 -16.99 43.44
CA GLY A 179 7.88 -17.62 44.61
C GLY A 179 8.14 -16.79 45.87
#